data_AF-A0AA96E374-F1
#
_entry.id   AF-A0AA96E374-F1
#
_cell.length_a   1.000
_cell.length_b   1.000
_cell.length_c   1.000
_cell.angle_alpha   90.00
_cell.angle_beta   90.00
_cell.angle_gamma   90.00
#
_symmetry.space_group_name_H-M   'P 1'
#
loop_
_entity.id
_entity.type
_entity.pdbx_description
1 polymer ?
#
loop_
_entity_poly.entity_id
_entity_poly.type
_entity_poly.pdbx_seq_one_letter_code
_entity_poly.pdbx_strand_id
1 'polypeptide(L)'
;MTTRLLRTRLAVDNCRSHLEESNSWGTEIEAYLTQHILVIMCAEIQQELYLILENRAEEASDEELKAFAVATGKKVLRSVGKTEIANFVGNFGSSAKNHLNSNLDDREVTLYSNAISNRHDVAHSSGSNITFRELENILTPASKLIDAVERAISTAREAA
;
A
#
# COMPACT_ATOMS: atom_id res chain seq x y z
N MET A 1 -5.10 8.21 16.02
CA MET A 1 -5.66 7.16 15.15
C MET A 1 -5.16 7.43 13.74
N THR A 2 -4.48 6.47 13.13
CA THR A 2 -4.01 6.59 11.74
C THR A 2 -5.21 6.45 10.80
N THR A 3 -5.50 7.45 9.97
CA THR A 3 -6.65 7.49 9.05
C THR A 3 -6.42 6.71 7.74
N ARG A 4 -5.32 5.95 7.64
CA ARG A 4 -4.97 5.14 6.46
C ARG A 4 -5.72 3.82 6.44
N LEU A 5 -6.01 3.34 5.24
CA LEU A 5 -6.57 2.02 4.96
C LEU A 5 -7.96 1.78 5.57
N LEU A 6 -8.83 2.81 5.56
CA LEU A 6 -10.16 2.72 6.18
C LEU A 6 -11.04 1.66 5.51
N ARG A 7 -10.99 1.52 4.18
CA ARG A 7 -11.77 0.52 3.45
C ARG A 7 -11.30 -0.89 3.80
N THR A 8 -9.98 -1.09 3.89
CA THR A 8 -9.37 -2.36 4.29
C THR A 8 -9.73 -2.71 5.72
N ARG A 9 -9.64 -1.74 6.66
CA ARG A 9 -10.00 -1.95 8.06
C ARG A 9 -11.47 -2.35 8.21
N LEU A 10 -12.37 -1.65 7.52
CA LEU A 10 -13.79 -2.01 7.50
C LEU A 10 -14.01 -3.42 6.92
N ALA A 11 -13.28 -3.78 5.85
CA ALA A 11 -13.36 -5.12 5.28
C ALA A 11 -12.86 -6.19 6.26
N VAL A 12 -11.77 -5.93 6.99
CA VAL A 12 -11.27 -6.80 8.07
C VAL A 12 -12.33 -6.98 9.15
N ASP A 13 -12.89 -5.89 9.67
CA ASP A 13 -13.89 -5.96 10.74
C ASP A 13 -15.12 -6.76 10.31
N ASN A 14 -15.66 -6.48 9.11
CA ASN A 14 -16.81 -7.21 8.57
C ASN A 14 -16.53 -8.71 8.36
N CYS A 15 -15.35 -9.05 7.81
CA CYS A 15 -14.99 -10.44 7.58
C CYS A 15 -14.73 -11.19 8.89
N ARG A 16 -14.11 -10.52 9.88
CA ARG A 16 -13.94 -11.07 11.23
C ARG A 16 -15.30 -11.40 11.86
N SER A 17 -16.23 -10.45 11.86
CA SER A 17 -17.57 -10.70 12.41
C SER A 17 -18.25 -11.88 11.72
N HIS A 18 -18.14 -11.97 10.39
CA HIS A 18 -18.69 -13.11 9.65
C HIS A 18 -18.06 -14.44 10.09
N LEU A 19 -16.73 -14.52 10.20
CA LEU A 19 -16.02 -15.75 10.61
C LEU A 19 -16.40 -16.19 12.04
N GLU A 20 -16.61 -15.23 12.94
CA GLU A 20 -17.07 -15.46 14.31
C GLU A 20 -18.51 -15.98 14.33
N GLU A 21 -19.43 -15.29 13.64
CA GLU A 21 -20.86 -15.65 13.59
C GLU A 21 -21.11 -16.99 12.89
N SER A 22 -20.34 -17.31 11.85
CA SER A 22 -20.46 -18.54 11.09
C SER A 22 -19.57 -19.69 11.60
N ASN A 23 -18.80 -19.47 12.67
CA ASN A 23 -17.81 -20.40 13.21
C ASN A 23 -16.91 -21.03 12.12
N SER A 24 -16.42 -20.19 11.20
CA SER A 24 -15.71 -20.62 9.98
C SER A 24 -14.19 -20.37 10.02
N TRP A 25 -13.64 -20.13 11.20
CA TRP A 25 -12.19 -20.07 11.42
C TRP A 25 -11.50 -21.39 11.03
N GLY A 26 -10.34 -21.30 10.40
CA GLY A 26 -9.55 -22.44 9.92
C GLY A 26 -10.13 -23.16 8.70
N THR A 27 -11.18 -22.61 8.08
CA THR A 27 -11.83 -23.20 6.89
C THR A 27 -11.43 -22.48 5.60
N GLU A 28 -11.84 -23.02 4.45
CA GLU A 28 -11.66 -22.35 3.14
C GLU A 28 -12.37 -20.99 3.07
N ILE A 29 -13.42 -20.78 3.87
CA ILE A 29 -14.11 -19.49 3.95
C ILE A 29 -13.17 -18.41 4.49
N GLU A 30 -12.37 -18.72 5.53
CA GLU A 30 -11.34 -17.81 6.03
C GLU A 30 -10.34 -17.47 4.93
N ALA A 31 -9.90 -18.46 4.15
CA ALA A 31 -8.96 -18.24 3.06
C ALA A 31 -9.54 -17.31 1.99
N TYR A 32 -10.79 -17.50 1.58
CA TYR A 32 -11.45 -16.63 0.58
C TYR A 32 -11.61 -15.19 1.08
N LEU A 33 -12.04 -15.01 2.32
CA LEU A 33 -12.18 -13.67 2.91
C LEU A 33 -10.82 -12.99 3.07
N THR A 34 -9.79 -13.73 3.47
CA THR A 34 -8.43 -13.21 3.59
C THR A 34 -7.89 -12.74 2.23
N GLN A 35 -8.07 -13.53 1.17
CA GLN A 35 -7.69 -13.15 -0.19
C GLN A 35 -8.46 -11.92 -0.68
N HIS A 36 -9.75 -11.83 -0.38
CA HIS A 36 -10.58 -10.67 -0.71
C HIS A 36 -10.04 -9.39 -0.06
N ILE A 37 -9.73 -9.43 1.24
CA ILE A 37 -9.19 -8.28 1.96
C ILE A 37 -7.81 -7.90 1.39
N LEU A 38 -6.96 -8.89 1.07
CA LEU A 38 -5.64 -8.65 0.51
C LEU A 38 -5.70 -7.87 -0.81
N VAL A 39 -6.69 -8.18 -1.65
CA VAL A 39 -6.96 -7.43 -2.90
C VAL A 39 -7.40 -6.01 -2.60
N ILE A 40 -8.32 -5.80 -1.64
CA ILE A 40 -8.77 -4.47 -1.22
C ILE A 40 -7.59 -3.64 -0.71
N MET A 41 -6.76 -4.23 0.15
CA MET A 41 -5.59 -3.57 0.74
C MET A 41 -4.63 -3.06 -0.33
N CYS A 42 -4.26 -3.91 -1.29
CA CYS A 42 -3.36 -3.51 -2.37
C CYS A 42 -3.94 -2.37 -3.22
N ALA A 43 -5.23 -2.43 -3.54
CA ALA A 43 -5.91 -1.39 -4.30
C ALA A 43 -5.98 -0.06 -3.53
N GLU A 44 -6.27 -0.12 -2.23
CA GLU A 44 -6.33 1.06 -1.37
C GLU A 44 -4.95 1.69 -1.17
N ILE A 45 -3.89 0.89 -0.93
CA ILE A 45 -2.51 1.39 -0.88
C ILE A 45 -2.18 2.16 -2.18
N GLN A 46 -2.49 1.59 -3.34
CA GLN A 46 -2.21 2.23 -4.62
C GLN A 46 -2.95 3.57 -4.76
N GLN A 47 -4.21 3.62 -4.33
CA GLN A 47 -5.02 4.83 -4.33
C GLN A 47 -4.44 5.90 -3.39
N GLU A 48 -4.02 5.53 -2.18
CA GLU A 48 -3.37 6.44 -1.23
C GLU A 48 -2.09 7.04 -1.79
N LEU A 49 -1.27 6.24 -2.49
CA LEU A 49 -0.06 6.73 -3.16
C LEU A 49 -0.38 7.69 -4.31
N TYR A 50 -1.48 7.49 -5.03
CA TYR A 50 -1.96 8.44 -6.03
C TYR A 50 -2.44 9.75 -5.41
N LEU A 51 -3.12 9.71 -4.27
CA LEU A 51 -3.53 10.93 -3.56
C LEU A 51 -2.32 11.73 -3.08
N ILE A 52 -1.27 11.07 -2.60
CA ILE A 52 -0.02 11.74 -2.22
C ILE A 52 0.61 12.47 -3.42
N LEU A 53 0.66 11.81 -4.59
CA LEU A 53 1.14 12.43 -5.83
C LEU A 53 0.29 13.61 -6.25
N GLU A 54 -1.03 13.46 -6.23
CA GLU A 54 -1.98 14.52 -6.60
C GLU A 54 -1.80 15.72 -5.68
N ASN A 55 -1.81 15.52 -4.37
CA ASN A 55 -1.57 16.58 -3.39
C ASN A 55 -0.24 17.31 -3.62
N ARG A 56 0.83 16.58 -3.97
CA ARG A 56 2.12 17.20 -4.31
C ARG A 56 2.06 17.98 -5.62
N ALA A 57 1.33 17.49 -6.61
CA ALA A 57 1.18 18.15 -7.90
C ALA A 57 0.29 19.41 -7.82
N GLU A 58 -0.68 19.45 -6.91
CA GLU A 58 -1.52 20.63 -6.62
C GLU A 58 -0.71 21.84 -6.13
N GLU A 59 0.49 21.63 -5.60
CA GLU A 59 1.38 22.72 -5.20
C GLU A 59 2.02 23.44 -6.40
N ALA A 60 1.98 22.84 -7.59
CA ALA A 60 2.43 23.49 -8.81
C ALA A 60 1.36 24.47 -9.31
N SER A 61 1.80 25.66 -9.72
CA SER A 61 0.90 26.69 -10.29
C SER A 61 0.50 26.44 -11.75
N ASP A 62 1.10 25.43 -12.40
CA ASP A 62 0.90 25.09 -13.81
C ASP A 62 -0.01 23.86 -13.93
N GLU A 63 -1.24 24.08 -14.40
CA GLU A 63 -2.28 23.04 -14.47
C GLU A 63 -1.94 21.94 -15.49
N GLU A 64 -1.31 22.30 -16.61
CA GLU A 64 -0.86 21.36 -17.64
C GLU A 64 0.24 20.45 -17.10
N LEU A 65 1.22 21.00 -16.37
CA LEU A 65 2.28 20.22 -15.72
C LEU A 65 1.73 19.33 -14.62
N LYS A 66 0.78 19.82 -13.82
CA LYS A 66 0.07 19.01 -12.83
C LYS A 66 -0.66 17.84 -13.46
N ALA A 67 -1.45 18.09 -14.51
CA ALA A 67 -2.17 17.04 -15.23
C ALA A 67 -1.20 16.01 -15.83
N PHE A 68 -0.09 16.48 -16.42
CA PHE A 68 0.97 15.62 -16.93
C PHE A 68 1.62 14.76 -15.83
N ALA A 69 1.97 15.35 -14.68
CA ALA A 69 2.61 14.67 -13.57
C ALA A 69 1.70 13.58 -12.98
N VAL A 70 0.43 13.90 -12.72
CA VAL A 70 -0.55 12.94 -12.20
C VAL A 70 -0.78 11.80 -13.18
N ALA A 71 -1.02 12.11 -14.47
CA ALA A 71 -1.24 11.09 -15.49
C ALA A 71 -0.02 10.17 -15.67
N THR A 72 1.19 10.74 -15.62
CA THR A 72 2.44 9.99 -15.73
C THR A 72 2.67 9.12 -14.50
N GLY A 73 2.52 9.67 -13.29
CA GLY A 73 2.72 8.92 -12.05
C GLY A 73 1.76 7.74 -11.92
N LYS A 74 0.49 7.90 -12.31
CA LYS A 74 -0.49 6.80 -12.38
C LYS A 74 -0.08 5.68 -13.36
N LYS A 75 0.57 6.03 -14.48
CA LYS A 75 1.10 5.04 -15.45
C LYS A 75 2.37 4.34 -14.98
N VAL A 76 3.18 5.01 -14.16
CA VAL A 76 4.46 4.51 -13.65
C VAL A 76 4.26 3.56 -12.48
N LEU A 77 3.42 3.93 -11.50
CA LEU A 77 3.12 3.08 -10.36
C LEU A 77 2.02 2.08 -10.72
N ARG A 78 2.44 0.90 -11.18
CA ARG A 78 1.56 -0.20 -11.64
C ARG A 78 1.34 -1.31 -10.61
N SER A 79 2.20 -1.37 -9.60
CA SER A 79 2.07 -2.28 -8.47
C SER A 79 2.54 -1.58 -7.21
N VAL A 80 2.15 -2.12 -6.07
CA VAL A 80 2.52 -1.60 -4.75
C VAL A 80 3.65 -2.40 -4.11
N GLY A 81 4.46 -3.12 -4.90
CA GLY A 81 5.65 -3.76 -4.37
C GLY A 81 6.65 -2.73 -3.85
N LYS A 82 7.46 -3.09 -2.84
CA LYS A 82 8.43 -2.17 -2.23
C LYS A 82 9.39 -1.57 -3.26
N THR A 83 9.83 -2.37 -4.22
CA THR A 83 10.74 -1.94 -5.28
C THR A 83 10.07 -0.93 -6.21
N GLU A 84 8.84 -1.18 -6.61
CA GLU A 84 8.05 -0.30 -7.47
C GLU A 84 7.72 1.01 -6.78
N ILE A 85 7.37 0.97 -5.49
CA ILE A 85 7.17 2.17 -4.68
C ILE A 85 8.48 2.97 -4.58
N ALA A 86 9.61 2.34 -4.28
CA ALA A 86 10.89 3.04 -4.19
C ALA A 86 11.34 3.65 -5.53
N ASN A 87 11.06 2.99 -6.65
CA ASN A 87 11.32 3.53 -7.98
C ASN A 87 10.36 4.67 -8.33
N PHE A 88 9.08 4.55 -7.96
CA PHE A 88 8.10 5.61 -8.10
C PHE A 88 8.54 6.88 -7.35
N VAL A 89 8.89 6.76 -6.06
CA VAL A 89 9.43 7.86 -5.25
C VAL A 89 10.74 8.41 -5.84
N GLY A 90 11.56 7.56 -6.44
CA GLY A 90 12.79 7.98 -7.13
C GLY A 90 12.59 8.95 -8.29
N ASN A 91 11.39 9.04 -8.88
CA ASN A 91 11.10 10.07 -9.90
C ASN A 91 11.08 11.49 -9.32
N PHE A 92 10.96 11.64 -7.99
CA PHE A 92 11.09 12.92 -7.29
C PHE A 92 12.54 13.26 -6.90
N GLY A 93 13.48 12.37 -7.21
CA GLY A 93 14.91 12.54 -6.91
C GLY A 93 15.50 11.39 -6.10
N SER A 94 16.82 11.25 -6.20
CA SER A 94 17.59 10.25 -5.44
C SER A 94 17.50 10.49 -3.93
N SER A 95 17.41 11.74 -3.49
CA SER A 95 17.23 12.11 -2.08
C SER A 95 15.91 11.56 -1.51
N ALA A 96 14.80 11.68 -2.24
CA ALA A 96 13.51 11.14 -1.84
C ALA A 96 13.55 9.61 -1.71
N LYS A 97 14.15 8.92 -2.71
CA LYS A 97 14.33 7.47 -2.66
C LYS A 97 15.20 7.02 -1.48
N ASN A 98 16.28 7.74 -1.20
CA ASN A 98 17.16 7.46 -0.07
C ASN A 98 16.43 7.70 1.26
N HIS A 99 15.68 8.81 1.37
CA HIS A 99 14.89 9.12 2.55
C HIS A 99 13.86 8.04 2.85
N LEU A 100 13.14 7.56 1.84
CA LEU A 100 12.21 6.43 1.99
C LEU A 100 12.93 5.19 2.54
N ASN A 101 14.01 4.74 1.90
CA ASN A 101 14.70 3.51 2.30
C ASN A 101 15.32 3.60 3.70
N SER A 102 15.81 4.78 4.11
CA SER A 102 16.41 4.96 5.44
C SER A 102 15.39 5.11 6.58
N ASN A 103 14.10 5.29 6.26
CA ASN A 103 13.03 5.50 7.25
C ASN A 103 12.01 4.35 7.29
N LEU A 104 12.38 3.19 6.73
CA LEU A 104 11.58 1.98 6.80
C LEU A 104 12.30 0.95 7.67
N ASP A 105 11.53 0.28 8.53
CA ASP A 105 12.03 -0.84 9.31
C ASP A 105 12.07 -2.11 8.46
N ASP A 106 13.20 -2.82 8.45
CA ASP A 106 13.42 -3.99 7.59
C ASP A 106 12.43 -5.13 7.87
N ARG A 107 12.01 -5.29 9.13
CA ARG A 107 11.02 -6.31 9.52
C ARG A 107 9.64 -5.93 8.99
N GLU A 108 9.24 -4.67 9.11
CA GLU A 108 7.98 -4.18 8.56
C GLU A 108 7.95 -4.27 7.03
N VAL A 109 9.06 -3.95 6.36
CA VAL A 109 9.22 -4.12 4.90
C VAL A 109 9.10 -5.58 4.49
N THR A 110 9.69 -6.50 5.26
CA THR A 110 9.62 -7.93 4.98
C THR A 110 8.17 -8.43 5.11
N LEU A 111 7.47 -8.06 6.19
CA LEU A 111 6.07 -8.42 6.40
C LEU A 111 5.18 -7.91 5.26
N TYR A 112 5.35 -6.63 4.89
CA TYR A 112 4.65 -6.03 3.77
C TYR A 112 4.93 -6.75 2.46
N SER A 113 6.21 -7.01 2.15
CA SER A 113 6.61 -7.63 0.88
C SER A 113 6.05 -9.05 0.75
N ASN A 114 6.00 -9.81 1.85
CA ASN A 114 5.38 -11.14 1.88
C ASN A 114 3.88 -11.07 1.57
N ALA A 115 3.18 -10.06 2.06
CA ALA A 115 1.76 -9.84 1.74
C ALA A 115 1.55 -9.56 0.25
N ILE A 116 2.38 -8.69 -0.34
CA ILE A 116 2.28 -8.35 -1.76
C ILE A 116 2.62 -9.56 -2.64
N SER A 117 3.59 -10.39 -2.26
CA SER A 117 3.87 -11.65 -2.96
C SER A 117 2.68 -12.60 -2.93
N ASN A 118 2.05 -12.77 -1.77
CA ASN A 118 0.83 -13.57 -1.63
C ASN A 118 -0.31 -13.06 -2.54
N ARG A 119 -0.45 -11.74 -2.72
CA ARG A 119 -1.44 -11.17 -3.65
C ARG A 119 -1.14 -11.53 -5.12
N HIS A 120 0.13 -11.66 -5.49
CA HIS A 120 0.49 -12.15 -6.82
C HIS A 120 0.08 -13.62 -6.97
N ASP A 121 0.32 -14.45 -5.96
CA ASP A 121 -0.07 -15.87 -5.98
C ASP A 121 -1.59 -16.07 -6.11
N VAL A 122 -2.40 -15.25 -5.41
CA VAL A 122 -3.87 -15.21 -5.58
C VAL A 122 -4.24 -14.88 -7.02
N ALA A 123 -3.64 -13.85 -7.60
CA ALA A 123 -3.93 -13.44 -8.98
C ALA A 123 -3.50 -14.48 -10.02
N HIS A 124 -2.52 -15.33 -9.71
CA HIS A 124 -2.06 -16.44 -10.54
C HIS A 124 -2.78 -17.76 -10.26
N SER A 125 -3.85 -17.76 -9.46
CA SER A 125 -4.63 -18.96 -9.09
C SER A 125 -3.84 -20.03 -8.32
N SER A 126 -2.72 -19.65 -7.71
CA SER A 126 -1.90 -20.53 -6.86
C SER A 126 -2.42 -20.62 -5.42
N GLY A 127 -3.46 -19.84 -5.08
CA GLY A 127 -3.92 -19.63 -3.72
C GLY A 127 -3.04 -18.62 -2.96
N SER A 128 -3.26 -18.52 -1.65
CA SER A 128 -2.39 -17.75 -0.74
C SER A 128 -2.21 -18.53 0.54
N ASN A 129 -1.00 -18.44 1.10
CA ASN A 129 -0.68 -19.05 2.39
C ASN A 129 -0.80 -18.06 3.56
N ILE A 130 -1.32 -16.84 3.31
CA ILE A 130 -1.50 -15.85 4.37
C ILE A 130 -2.75 -16.18 5.18
N THR A 131 -2.60 -16.19 6.50
CA THR A 131 -3.71 -16.33 7.44
C THR A 131 -4.40 -14.99 7.68
N PHE A 132 -5.65 -15.01 8.15
CA PHE A 132 -6.37 -13.79 8.49
C PHE A 132 -5.60 -12.95 9.53
N ARG A 133 -5.04 -13.62 10.54
CA ARG A 133 -4.25 -12.96 11.60
C ARG A 133 -2.97 -12.31 11.07
N GLU A 134 -2.28 -12.95 10.11
CA GLU A 134 -1.11 -12.35 9.47
C GLU A 134 -1.51 -11.09 8.70
N LEU A 135 -2.64 -11.13 7.97
CA LEU A 135 -3.17 -9.97 7.25
C LEU A 135 -3.41 -8.77 8.17
N GLU A 136 -4.00 -8.98 9.34
CA GLU A 136 -4.21 -7.92 10.33
C GLU A 136 -2.90 -7.27 10.77
N ASN A 137 -1.87 -8.08 10.98
CA ASN A 137 -0.56 -7.59 11.41
C ASN A 137 0.13 -6.74 10.33
N ILE A 138 -0.30 -6.81 9.07
CA ILE A 138 0.27 -6.05 7.95
C ILE A 138 -0.32 -4.64 7.84
N LEU A 139 -1.52 -4.38 8.38
CA LEU A 139 -2.19 -3.08 8.25
C LEU A 139 -1.35 -1.92 8.79
N THR A 140 -0.66 -2.14 9.91
CA THR A 140 0.22 -1.14 10.53
C THR A 140 1.48 -0.89 9.69
N PRO A 141 2.28 -1.91 9.32
CA PRO A 141 3.36 -1.76 8.34
C PRO A 141 2.95 -1.07 7.04
N ALA A 142 1.81 -1.44 6.45
CA ALA A 142 1.31 -0.83 5.23
C ALA A 142 0.98 0.66 5.40
N SER A 143 0.34 1.02 6.52
CA SER A 143 0.06 2.43 6.86
C SER A 143 1.36 3.23 7.02
N LYS A 144 2.34 2.67 7.75
CA LYS A 144 3.65 3.31 7.95
C LYS A 144 4.41 3.50 6.63
N LEU A 145 4.31 2.55 5.71
CA LEU A 145 4.90 2.67 4.37
C LEU A 145 4.28 3.83 3.61
N ILE A 146 2.95 3.96 3.60
CA ILE A 146 2.26 5.10 2.95
C ILE A 146 2.74 6.42 3.57
N ASP A 147 2.78 6.51 4.90
CA ASP A 147 3.23 7.73 5.59
C ASP A 147 4.72 8.03 5.31
N ALA A 148 5.56 7.00 5.15
CA ALA A 148 6.97 7.18 4.78
C ALA A 148 7.12 7.69 3.34
N VAL A 149 6.26 7.25 2.42
CA VAL A 149 6.22 7.76 1.03
C VAL A 149 5.79 9.22 1.02
N GLU A 150 4.72 9.57 1.75
CA GLU A 150 4.24 10.96 1.86
C GLU A 150 5.35 11.89 2.37
N ARG A 151 6.05 11.49 3.43
CA ARG A 151 7.22 12.22 3.93
C ARG A 151 8.28 12.35 2.85
N ALA A 152 8.72 11.25 2.24
CA ALA A 152 9.80 11.24 1.26
C ALA A 152 9.54 12.15 0.04
N ILE A 153 8.31 12.14 -0.48
CA ILE A 153 7.89 13.01 -1.60
C ILE A 153 7.86 14.48 -1.15
N SER A 154 7.53 14.74 0.11
CA SER A 154 7.53 16.08 0.70
C SER A 154 8.93 16.61 1.00
N THR A 155 9.88 15.76 1.45
CA THR A 155 11.27 16.17 1.79
C THR A 155 12.10 16.56 0.57
N ALA A 156 11.70 16.18 -0.65
CA ALA A 156 12.33 16.67 -1.89
C ALA A 156 12.36 18.21 -1.98
N ARG A 157 11.56 18.89 -1.14
CA ARG A 157 11.57 20.34 -0.89
C ARG A 157 12.89 20.91 -0.35
N GLU A 158 13.60 20.19 0.50
CA GLU A 158 14.70 20.78 1.31
C GLU A 158 16.09 20.65 0.65
N ALA A 159 16.17 19.91 -0.45
CA ALA A 159 17.42 19.66 -1.18
C ALA A 159 17.55 20.47 -2.50
N ALA A 160 16.56 21.31 -2.81
CA ALA A 160 16.52 22.19 -3.99
C ALA A 160 16.46 23.66 -3.54
#